data_AF-A0A7W1QND7-F1
#
_entry.id   AF-A0A7W1QND7-F1
#
_cell.length_a   1.000
_cell.length_b   1.000
_cell.length_c   1.000
_cell.angle_alpha   90.00
_cell.angle_beta   90.00
_cell.angle_gamma   90.00
#
_symmetry.space_group_name_H-M   'P 1'
#
loop_
_entity.id
_entity.type
_entity.pdbx_description
1 polymer ?
#
loop_
_entity_poly.entity_id
_entity_poly.type
_entity_poly.pdbx_seq_one_letter_code
_entity_poly.pdbx_strand_id
1 'polypeptide(L)'
;SNGCRITVELVANFPNYTRSPLPFFADNVRNSNPFDLVRVNNQLYVSDGGQNKIWRVDINSGDFSVLARFAPIPNPLPFGPPVVEAVPTGITYLDGHLLVTLFRGFPFPAGESVVAKVDPNTGEHHRFISGLKTAIDVLAVRSDDDCSNDIQHLVLEFASGDILSGPGRLLLFAQPDTAPVVIADCLAAPTSMALDSRTGTLYVTQLTGQIAAILVGLERAR
;
A
#
# COMPACT_ATOMS: atom_id res chain seq x y z
N SER A 1 33.23 25.89 8.77
CA SER A 1 32.01 25.45 8.07
C SER A 1 31.38 24.34 8.88
N ASN A 2 30.19 24.56 9.43
CA ASN A 2 29.47 23.52 10.17
C ASN A 2 28.87 22.56 9.14
N GLY A 3 29.61 21.50 8.80
CA GLY A 3 29.13 20.49 7.85
C GLY A 3 27.86 19.82 8.37
N CYS A 4 26.87 19.64 7.50
CA CYS A 4 25.69 18.84 7.82
C CYS A 4 26.13 17.42 8.16
N ARG A 5 25.85 16.97 9.38
CA ARG A 5 26.08 15.60 9.82
C ARG A 5 24.84 14.77 9.51
N ILE A 6 25.00 13.71 8.73
CA ILE A 6 23.98 12.68 8.54
C ILE A 6 24.28 11.55 9.52
N THR A 7 23.26 11.10 10.24
CA THR A 7 23.34 9.93 11.14
C THR A 7 22.49 8.81 10.56
N VAL A 8 22.99 7.58 10.63
CA VAL A 8 22.26 6.36 10.28
C VAL A 8 22.02 5.61 11.59
N GLU A 9 20.78 5.23 11.84
CA GLU A 9 20.34 4.55 13.06
C GLU A 9 19.39 3.41 12.69
N LEU A 10 19.55 2.26 13.36
CA LEU A 10 18.58 1.18 13.32
C LEU A 10 17.45 1.53 14.27
N VAL A 11 16.30 1.93 13.73
CA VAL A 11 15.13 2.32 14.53
C VAL A 11 14.42 1.10 15.13
N ALA A 12 14.12 0.08 14.33
CA ALA A 12 13.46 -1.14 14.79
C ALA A 12 14.03 -2.37 14.06
N ASN A 13 14.12 -3.49 14.78
CA ASN A 13 14.65 -4.75 14.27
C ASN A 13 13.58 -5.85 14.35
N PHE A 14 12.71 -5.94 13.35
CA PHE A 14 11.68 -6.98 13.28
C PHE A 14 12.31 -8.37 13.12
N PRO A 15 11.61 -9.46 13.53
CA PRO A 15 12.07 -10.80 13.23
C PRO A 15 12.21 -11.01 11.71
N ASN A 16 13.36 -11.53 11.26
CA ASN A 16 13.59 -11.81 9.84
C ASN A 16 12.54 -12.75 9.23
N TYR A 17 11.97 -13.64 10.06
CA TYR A 17 10.94 -14.58 9.67
C TYR A 17 10.12 -15.05 10.87
N THR A 18 9.01 -15.72 10.59
CA THR A 18 8.22 -16.52 11.54
C THR A 18 8.10 -17.96 11.08
N ARG A 19 8.11 -18.93 11.99
CA ARG A 19 7.83 -20.34 11.66
C ARG A 19 6.44 -20.48 11.06
N SER A 20 6.33 -21.27 10.00
CA SER A 20 5.09 -21.55 9.28
C SER A 20 5.10 -22.97 8.70
N PRO A 21 5.23 -24.01 9.55
CA PRO A 21 5.45 -25.39 9.12
C PRO A 21 4.37 -25.86 8.12
N LEU A 22 4.79 -26.61 7.10
CA LEU A 22 3.90 -27.33 6.19
C LEU A 22 3.98 -28.83 6.48
N PRO A 23 2.95 -29.64 6.12
CA PRO A 23 2.90 -31.07 6.42
C PRO A 23 4.15 -31.88 6.04
N PHE A 24 4.85 -31.48 4.96
CA PHE A 24 6.07 -32.13 4.48
C PHE A 24 7.31 -31.23 4.53
N PHE A 25 7.20 -30.07 5.18
CA PHE A 25 8.30 -29.11 5.33
C PHE A 25 8.17 -28.38 6.67
N ALA A 26 8.56 -29.07 7.75
CA ALA A 26 8.40 -28.59 9.12
C ALA A 26 9.22 -27.32 9.43
N ASP A 27 10.34 -27.14 8.72
CA ASP A 27 11.20 -25.96 8.86
C ASP A 27 10.76 -24.79 7.96
N ASN A 28 9.57 -24.87 7.36
CA ASN A 28 9.05 -23.78 6.55
C ASN A 28 8.88 -22.49 7.37
N VAL A 29 9.23 -21.36 6.76
CA VAL A 29 9.16 -20.03 7.36
C VAL A 29 8.44 -19.06 6.45
N ARG A 30 7.90 -18.00 7.04
CA ARG A 30 7.47 -16.79 6.34
C ARG A 30 8.48 -15.69 6.62
N ASN A 31 9.15 -15.20 5.58
CA ASN A 31 10.04 -14.07 5.75
C ASN A 31 9.25 -12.80 6.05
N SER A 32 9.83 -11.91 6.83
CA SER A 32 9.35 -10.53 6.92
C SER A 32 9.67 -9.80 5.63
N ASN A 33 8.77 -8.92 5.23
CA ASN A 33 8.94 -8.01 4.12
C ASN A 33 8.31 -6.65 4.50
N PRO A 34 8.95 -5.88 5.40
CA PRO A 34 8.59 -4.49 5.64
C PRO A 34 8.64 -3.74 4.30
N PHE A 35 7.51 -3.24 3.83
CA PHE A 35 7.36 -2.79 2.45
C PHE A 35 7.28 -1.27 2.35
N ASP A 36 6.38 -0.66 3.12
CA ASP A 36 6.16 0.78 3.16
C ASP A 36 5.88 1.26 4.59
N LEU A 37 6.02 2.56 4.84
CA LEU A 37 5.79 3.16 6.14
C LEU A 37 5.17 4.55 6.06
N VAL A 38 4.39 4.88 7.09
CA VAL A 38 3.93 6.25 7.33
C VAL A 38 4.22 6.67 8.76
N ARG A 39 4.67 7.90 8.93
CA ARG A 39 4.86 8.52 10.24
C ARG A 39 3.60 9.27 10.66
N VAL A 40 3.15 9.03 11.90
CA VAL A 40 2.11 9.84 12.55
C VAL A 40 2.60 10.18 13.95
N ASN A 41 2.81 11.47 14.22
CA ASN A 41 3.38 11.94 15.49
C ASN A 41 4.71 11.24 15.82
N ASN A 42 4.77 10.51 16.95
CA ASN A 42 5.94 9.77 17.41
C ASN A 42 5.92 8.28 17.04
N GLN A 43 5.05 7.89 16.09
CA GLN A 43 4.85 6.50 15.70
C GLN A 43 5.15 6.31 14.21
N LEU A 44 5.74 5.17 13.87
CA LEU A 44 5.75 4.64 12.52
C LEU A 44 4.76 3.50 12.42
N TYR A 45 4.01 3.47 11.33
CA TYR A 45 3.20 2.33 10.94
C TYR A 45 3.83 1.72 9.70
N VAL A 46 4.15 0.44 9.76
CA VAL A 46 4.93 -0.25 8.72
C VAL A 46 4.14 -1.46 8.22
N SER A 47 3.85 -1.51 6.92
CA SER A 47 3.26 -2.68 6.30
C SER A 47 4.29 -3.79 6.17
N ASP A 48 3.91 -5.03 6.46
CA ASP A 48 4.76 -6.21 6.29
C ASP A 48 4.03 -7.25 5.44
N GLY A 49 4.32 -7.22 4.13
CA GLY A 49 3.67 -8.06 3.13
C GLY A 49 3.92 -9.56 3.35
N GLY A 50 5.12 -9.92 3.83
CA GLY A 50 5.49 -11.31 4.08
C GLY A 50 4.77 -11.92 5.28
N GLN A 51 4.32 -11.05 6.18
CA GLN A 51 3.70 -11.43 7.44
C GLN A 51 2.21 -11.11 7.57
N ASN A 52 1.59 -10.53 6.54
CA ASN A 52 0.20 -10.07 6.53
C ASN A 52 -0.17 -9.17 7.73
N LYS A 53 0.70 -8.22 8.10
CA LYS A 53 0.45 -7.37 9.27
C LYS A 53 0.91 -5.93 9.07
N ILE A 54 0.47 -5.08 9.98
CA ILE A 54 1.05 -3.74 10.20
C ILE A 54 1.78 -3.76 11.54
N TRP A 55 3.01 -3.29 11.55
CA TRP A 55 3.75 -2.98 12.76
C TRP A 55 3.45 -1.54 13.18
N ARG A 56 3.35 -1.31 14.49
CA ARG A 56 3.42 0.02 15.11
C ARG A 56 4.73 0.13 15.87
N VAL A 57 5.51 1.16 15.59
CA VAL A 57 6.84 1.40 16.15
C VAL A 57 6.86 2.75 16.85
N ASP A 58 7.31 2.80 18.10
CA ASP A 58 7.66 4.05 18.74
C ASP A 58 9.04 4.53 18.26
N ILE A 59 9.09 5.75 17.71
CA ILE A 59 10.29 6.27 17.04
C ILE A 59 11.46 6.48 18.00
N ASN A 60 11.18 6.81 19.26
CA ASN A 60 12.23 7.21 20.20
C ASN A 60 12.90 5.99 20.86
N SER A 61 12.12 4.94 21.13
CA SER A 61 12.59 3.72 21.78
C SER A 61 12.94 2.61 20.80
N GLY A 62 12.34 2.62 19.61
CA GLY A 62 12.41 1.49 18.67
C GLY A 62 11.49 0.33 19.05
N ASP A 63 10.75 0.44 20.16
CA ASP A 63 9.80 -0.57 20.60
C ASP A 63 8.69 -0.73 19.56
N PHE A 64 8.34 -1.98 19.26
CA PHE A 64 7.33 -2.28 18.26
C PHE A 64 6.33 -3.33 18.72
N SER A 65 5.14 -3.25 18.16
CA SER A 65 4.04 -4.19 18.37
C SER A 65 3.28 -4.44 17.07
N VAL A 66 2.49 -5.51 17.03
CA VAL A 66 1.57 -5.74 15.92
C VAL A 66 0.35 -4.87 16.13
N LEU A 67 0.06 -3.95 15.19
CA LEU A 67 -1.16 -3.16 15.21
C LEU A 67 -2.34 -3.98 14.68
N ALA A 68 -2.21 -4.51 13.47
CA ALA A 68 -3.28 -5.22 12.77
C ALA A 68 -2.73 -6.44 12.03
N ARG A 69 -3.55 -7.48 11.92
CA ARG A 69 -3.29 -8.68 11.11
C ARG A 69 -4.41 -8.86 10.11
N PHE A 70 -4.04 -9.13 8.87
CA PHE A 70 -4.99 -9.39 7.79
C PHE A 70 -5.06 -10.89 7.53
N ALA A 71 -6.25 -11.46 7.69
CA ALA A 71 -6.46 -12.87 7.39
C ALA A 71 -6.32 -13.14 5.87
N PRO A 72 -5.80 -14.31 5.48
CA PRO A 72 -5.94 -14.78 4.12
C PRO A 72 -7.43 -15.03 3.80
N ILE A 73 -7.79 -14.99 2.52
CA ILE A 73 -9.15 -15.28 2.04
C ILE A 73 -9.17 -16.61 1.30
N PRO A 74 -10.32 -17.30 1.18
CA PRO A 74 -10.44 -18.45 0.28
C PRO A 74 -10.04 -18.06 -1.15
N ASN A 75 -9.31 -18.94 -1.85
CA ASN A 75 -8.97 -18.69 -3.25
C ASN A 75 -10.21 -18.88 -4.13
N PRO A 76 -10.68 -17.84 -4.85
CA PRO A 76 -11.86 -17.95 -5.71
C PRO A 76 -11.57 -18.61 -7.06
N LEU A 77 -10.30 -18.84 -7.41
CA LEU A 77 -9.91 -19.42 -8.70
C LEU A 77 -9.78 -20.95 -8.61
N PRO A 78 -9.98 -21.68 -9.73
CA PRO A 78 -9.87 -23.14 -9.75
C PRO A 78 -8.41 -23.64 -9.72
N PHE A 79 -7.42 -22.76 -9.50
CA PHE A 79 -6.01 -23.09 -9.47
C PHE A 79 -5.27 -22.26 -8.41
N GLY A 80 -4.11 -22.76 -7.99
CA GLY A 80 -3.28 -22.15 -6.94
C GLY A 80 -3.58 -22.71 -5.55
N PRO A 81 -2.98 -22.12 -4.49
CA PRO A 81 -3.21 -22.54 -3.11
C PRO A 81 -4.68 -22.38 -2.70
N PRO A 82 -5.15 -23.07 -1.65
CA PRO A 82 -6.55 -23.00 -1.22
C PRO A 82 -6.94 -21.62 -0.65
N VAL A 83 -5.96 -20.81 -0.27
CA VAL A 83 -6.15 -19.46 0.25
C VAL A 83 -5.24 -18.46 -0.46
N VAL A 84 -5.66 -17.21 -0.49
CA VAL A 84 -4.89 -16.08 -1.00
C VAL A 84 -4.47 -15.20 0.18
N GLU A 85 -3.16 -15.00 0.31
CA GLU A 85 -2.58 -14.15 1.36
C GLU A 85 -3.00 -12.69 1.20
N ALA A 86 -3.02 -11.91 2.29
CA ALA A 86 -3.45 -10.52 2.25
C ALA A 86 -2.40 -9.59 1.62
N VAL A 87 -1.11 -9.77 1.98
CA VAL A 87 0.03 -9.03 1.44
C VAL A 87 -0.15 -7.50 1.51
N PRO A 88 -0.13 -6.88 2.70
CA PRO A 88 -0.16 -5.44 2.83
C PRO A 88 1.09 -4.81 2.20
N THR A 89 0.90 -3.74 1.43
CA THR A 89 1.94 -3.03 0.67
C THR A 89 1.92 -1.54 1.00
N GLY A 90 1.50 -0.63 0.12
CA GLY A 90 1.45 0.80 0.42
C GLY A 90 0.60 1.16 1.65
N ILE A 91 1.04 2.19 2.36
CA ILE A 91 0.39 2.70 3.57
C ILE A 91 0.46 4.23 3.63
N THR A 92 -0.70 4.87 3.84
CA THR A 92 -0.77 6.32 4.06
C THR A 92 -1.69 6.66 5.23
N TYR A 93 -1.57 7.86 5.77
CA TYR A 93 -2.40 8.35 6.88
C TYR A 93 -3.34 9.45 6.40
N LEU A 94 -4.62 9.32 6.74
CA LEU A 94 -5.67 10.26 6.38
C LEU A 94 -6.72 10.35 7.49
N ASP A 95 -6.97 11.57 7.98
CA ASP A 95 -8.08 11.90 8.88
C ASP A 95 -8.29 10.89 10.02
N GLY A 96 -7.23 10.62 10.78
CA GLY A 96 -7.29 9.72 11.93
C GLY A 96 -7.11 8.24 11.61
N HIS A 97 -6.98 7.87 10.34
CA HIS A 97 -6.94 6.47 9.91
C HIS A 97 -5.74 6.18 9.01
N LEU A 98 -5.34 4.92 8.96
CA LEU A 98 -4.40 4.43 7.96
C LEU A 98 -5.19 3.85 6.79
N LEU A 99 -4.77 4.16 5.56
CA LEU A 99 -5.21 3.47 4.36
C LEU A 99 -4.09 2.54 3.92
N VAL A 100 -4.40 1.26 3.73
CA VAL A 100 -3.40 0.21 3.46
C VAL A 100 -3.83 -0.62 2.27
N THR A 101 -3.01 -0.70 1.24
CA THR A 101 -3.29 -1.59 0.11
C THR A 101 -3.01 -3.04 0.49
N LEU A 102 -3.93 -3.93 0.15
CA LEU A 102 -3.75 -5.38 0.23
C LEU A 102 -3.56 -5.92 -1.19
N PHE A 103 -2.31 -6.22 -1.55
CA PHE A 103 -1.92 -6.62 -2.90
C PHE A 103 -2.54 -7.94 -3.36
N ARG A 104 -2.77 -8.84 -2.39
CA ARG A 104 -3.14 -10.26 -2.55
C ARG A 104 -2.01 -11.15 -3.08
N GLY A 105 -1.89 -12.34 -2.50
CA GLY A 105 -0.95 -13.35 -2.97
C GLY A 105 -1.36 -14.00 -4.29
N PHE A 106 -0.48 -14.85 -4.82
CA PHE A 106 -0.81 -15.70 -5.97
C PHE A 106 -2.11 -16.50 -5.71
N PRO A 107 -3.05 -16.58 -6.65
CA PRO A 107 -2.91 -16.25 -8.09
C PRO A 107 -3.32 -14.83 -8.49
N PHE A 108 -3.36 -13.87 -7.56
CA PHE A 108 -3.73 -12.47 -7.81
C PHE A 108 -5.15 -12.33 -8.43
N PRO A 109 -6.19 -12.88 -7.77
CA PRO A 109 -7.55 -12.85 -8.28
C PRO A 109 -8.05 -11.42 -8.49
N ALA A 110 -8.62 -11.16 -9.67
CA ALA A 110 -9.24 -9.88 -9.97
C ALA A 110 -10.43 -9.62 -9.04
N GLY A 111 -10.56 -8.38 -8.56
CA GLY A 111 -11.65 -7.94 -7.69
C GLY A 111 -11.40 -8.14 -6.19
N GLU A 112 -10.37 -8.90 -5.81
CA GLU A 112 -10.12 -9.25 -4.40
C GLU A 112 -9.11 -8.35 -3.70
N SER A 113 -8.24 -7.66 -4.44
CA SER A 113 -7.37 -6.64 -3.86
C SER A 113 -8.22 -5.46 -3.38
N VAL A 114 -7.77 -4.82 -2.30
CA VAL A 114 -8.52 -3.76 -1.61
C VAL A 114 -7.58 -2.71 -1.06
N VAL A 115 -8.11 -1.52 -0.82
CA VAL A 115 -7.58 -0.63 0.22
C VAL A 115 -8.37 -0.90 1.50
N ALA A 116 -7.68 -1.19 2.59
CA ALA A 116 -8.26 -1.31 3.93
C ALA A 116 -8.11 0.01 4.69
N LYS A 117 -9.14 0.41 5.44
CA LYS A 117 -9.08 1.51 6.40
C LYS A 117 -8.86 0.93 7.79
N VAL A 118 -7.82 1.39 8.48
CA VAL A 118 -7.36 0.84 9.77
C VAL A 118 -7.33 1.95 10.81
N ASP A 119 -7.87 1.68 11.99
CA ASP A 119 -7.71 2.54 13.17
C ASP A 119 -6.29 2.38 13.73
N PRO A 120 -5.49 3.47 13.81
CA PRO A 120 -4.10 3.43 14.25
C PRO A 120 -3.91 3.20 15.76
N ASN A 121 -4.98 3.27 16.54
CA ASN A 121 -5.01 3.06 18.00
C ASN A 121 -5.44 1.63 18.34
N THR A 122 -6.46 1.09 17.66
CA THR A 122 -7.05 -0.22 17.98
C THR A 122 -6.63 -1.32 17.02
N GLY A 123 -6.24 -0.98 15.79
CA GLY A 123 -5.98 -1.94 14.71
C GLY A 123 -7.25 -2.53 14.07
N GLU A 124 -8.44 -2.08 14.49
CA GLU A 124 -9.69 -2.43 13.83
C GLU A 124 -9.67 -1.95 12.37
N HIS A 125 -10.17 -2.78 11.46
CA HIS A 125 -10.09 -2.48 10.05
C HIS A 125 -11.22 -3.09 9.23
N HIS A 126 -11.51 -2.45 8.10
CA HIS A 126 -12.52 -2.89 7.14
C HIS A 126 -12.07 -2.58 5.70
N ARG A 127 -12.70 -3.24 4.72
CA ARG A 127 -12.51 -2.90 3.30
C ARG A 127 -13.03 -1.48 3.07
N PHE A 128 -12.24 -0.65 2.39
CA PHE A 128 -12.55 0.76 2.13
C PHE A 128 -12.74 1.00 0.63
N ILE A 129 -11.77 0.58 -0.19
CA ILE A 129 -11.89 0.55 -1.66
C ILE A 129 -11.80 -0.92 -2.09
N SER A 130 -12.75 -1.39 -2.90
CA SER A 130 -12.84 -2.80 -3.33
C SER A 130 -12.82 -2.92 -4.86
N GLY A 131 -12.83 -4.15 -5.37
CA GLY A 131 -12.86 -4.40 -6.81
C GLY A 131 -11.51 -4.21 -7.50
N LEU A 132 -10.42 -4.13 -6.74
CA LEU A 132 -9.06 -3.97 -7.27
C LEU A 132 -8.45 -5.35 -7.56
N LYS A 133 -7.36 -5.38 -8.30
CA LYS A 133 -6.61 -6.58 -8.66
C LYS A 133 -5.25 -6.68 -7.96
N THR A 134 -4.45 -5.61 -8.00
CA THR A 134 -3.06 -5.62 -7.47
C THR A 134 -2.65 -4.28 -6.86
N ALA A 135 -3.44 -3.76 -5.93
CA ALA A 135 -3.16 -2.48 -5.28
C ALA A 135 -1.79 -2.53 -4.56
N ILE A 136 -0.86 -1.69 -4.99
CA ILE A 136 0.54 -1.65 -4.50
C ILE A 136 0.82 -0.38 -3.69
N ASP A 137 0.14 0.73 -4.01
CA ASP A 137 0.29 2.01 -3.32
C ASP A 137 -1.02 2.81 -3.32
N VAL A 138 -1.19 3.71 -2.34
CA VAL A 138 -2.38 4.56 -2.17
C VAL A 138 -2.00 5.94 -1.65
N LEU A 139 -2.56 6.98 -2.27
CA LEU A 139 -2.46 8.36 -1.80
C LEU A 139 -3.85 8.97 -1.69
N ALA A 140 -4.03 9.78 -0.65
CA ALA A 140 -5.18 10.67 -0.53
C ALA A 140 -4.80 12.04 -1.11
N VAL A 141 -5.65 12.58 -1.97
CA VAL A 141 -5.48 13.90 -2.57
C VAL A 141 -6.73 14.73 -2.30
N ARG A 142 -6.55 15.98 -1.88
CA ARG A 142 -7.68 16.90 -1.72
C ARG A 142 -8.04 17.45 -3.09
N SER A 143 -9.34 17.55 -3.36
CA SER A 143 -9.84 18.28 -4.52
C SER A 143 -9.43 19.75 -4.40
N ASP A 144 -8.95 20.34 -5.49
CA ASP A 144 -8.64 21.78 -5.57
C ASP A 144 -9.88 22.64 -5.86
N ASP A 145 -11.06 22.02 -5.99
CA ASP A 145 -12.31 22.74 -6.23
C ASP A 145 -12.69 23.55 -4.98
N ASP A 146 -12.63 24.89 -5.07
CA ASP A 146 -12.69 25.90 -3.98
C ASP A 146 -13.97 25.81 -3.11
N CYS A 147 -14.93 24.97 -3.51
CA CYS A 147 -16.20 24.73 -2.82
C CYS A 147 -16.32 23.36 -2.16
N SER A 148 -15.39 22.42 -2.37
CA SER A 148 -15.45 21.06 -1.82
C SER A 148 -14.18 20.72 -1.04
N ASN A 149 -14.32 20.31 0.23
CA ASN A 149 -13.21 19.73 1.01
C ASN A 149 -13.06 18.22 0.74
N ASP A 150 -13.47 17.77 -0.45
CA ASP A 150 -13.58 16.35 -0.76
C ASP A 150 -12.20 15.73 -0.95
N ILE A 151 -12.06 14.53 -0.41
CA ILE A 151 -10.83 13.75 -0.49
C ILE A 151 -11.03 12.68 -1.54
N GLN A 152 -10.19 12.71 -2.56
CA GLN A 152 -10.12 11.68 -3.58
C GLN A 152 -8.97 10.72 -3.26
N HIS A 153 -9.02 9.52 -3.84
CA HIS A 153 -8.01 8.50 -3.59
C HIS A 153 -7.36 8.05 -4.90
N LEU A 154 -6.05 8.24 -4.99
CA LEU A 154 -5.24 7.62 -6.01
C LEU A 154 -4.84 6.22 -5.53
N VAL A 155 -5.10 5.21 -6.36
CA VAL A 155 -4.69 3.82 -6.12
C VAL A 155 -3.83 3.36 -7.27
N LEU A 156 -2.63 2.89 -6.96
CA LEU A 156 -1.69 2.34 -7.91
C LEU A 156 -1.85 0.82 -7.94
N GLU A 157 -2.00 0.26 -9.14
CA GLU A 157 -2.01 -1.18 -9.36
C GLU A 157 -0.78 -1.62 -10.14
N PHE A 158 -0.13 -2.68 -9.67
CA PHE A 158 1.08 -3.22 -10.29
C PHE A 158 0.82 -3.83 -11.67
N ALA A 159 -0.30 -4.55 -11.83
CA ALA A 159 -0.66 -5.23 -13.06
C ALA A 159 -2.17 -5.44 -13.17
N SER A 160 -2.69 -5.25 -14.38
CA SER A 160 -4.12 -5.39 -14.69
C SER A 160 -4.52 -6.76 -15.26
N GLY A 161 -3.57 -7.54 -15.78
CA GLY A 161 -3.78 -8.84 -16.42
C GLY A 161 -3.48 -10.06 -15.54
N ASP A 162 -3.73 -11.24 -16.07
CA ASP A 162 -3.60 -12.50 -15.32
C ASP A 162 -2.16 -12.78 -14.89
N ILE A 163 -2.00 -13.28 -13.67
CA ILE A 163 -0.70 -13.67 -13.10
C ILE A 163 0.35 -12.55 -13.30
N LEU A 164 -0.01 -11.34 -12.87
CA LEU A 164 0.82 -10.13 -12.96
C LEU A 164 1.24 -9.75 -14.40
N SER A 165 0.48 -10.17 -15.42
CA SER A 165 0.68 -9.72 -16.81
C SER A 165 -0.02 -8.39 -17.09
N GLY A 166 0.30 -7.80 -18.24
CA GLY A 166 -0.26 -6.52 -18.67
C GLY A 166 0.32 -5.33 -17.92
N PRO A 167 -0.10 -4.11 -18.29
CA PRO A 167 0.37 -2.90 -17.65
C PRO A 167 -0.27 -2.73 -16.26
N GLY A 168 0.45 -2.01 -15.40
CA GLY A 168 -0.10 -1.41 -14.19
C GLY A 168 -0.96 -0.19 -14.50
N ARG A 169 -1.74 0.23 -13.51
CA ARG A 169 -2.74 1.29 -13.64
C ARG A 169 -2.63 2.30 -12.52
N LEU A 170 -2.95 3.54 -12.81
CA LEU A 170 -3.26 4.57 -11.82
C LEU A 170 -4.76 4.86 -11.89
N LEU A 171 -5.44 4.65 -10.77
CA LEU A 171 -6.88 4.81 -10.62
C LEU A 171 -7.16 5.99 -9.69
N LEU A 172 -8.13 6.84 -10.05
CA LEU A 172 -8.64 7.93 -9.21
C LEU A 172 -10.07 7.61 -8.79
N PHE A 173 -10.29 7.48 -7.49
CA PHE A 173 -11.60 7.32 -6.88
C PHE A 173 -12.05 8.67 -6.33
N ALA A 174 -13.15 9.21 -6.87
CA ALA A 174 -13.78 10.41 -6.32
C ALA A 174 -14.34 10.14 -4.92
N GLN A 175 -14.93 8.95 -4.72
CA GLN A 175 -15.33 8.40 -3.44
C GLN A 175 -14.98 6.90 -3.38
N PRO A 176 -14.77 6.32 -2.18
CA PRO A 176 -14.25 4.96 -2.03
C PRO A 176 -15.10 3.84 -2.65
N ASP A 177 -16.41 4.07 -2.74
CA ASP A 177 -17.43 3.14 -3.23
C ASP A 177 -17.85 3.39 -4.69
N THR A 178 -17.22 4.36 -5.36
CA THR A 178 -17.51 4.70 -6.75
C THR A 178 -16.58 3.99 -7.73
N ALA A 179 -17.00 3.90 -8.99
CA ALA A 179 -16.12 3.44 -10.06
C ALA A 179 -14.96 4.44 -10.26
N PRO A 180 -13.71 3.97 -10.42
CA PRO A 180 -12.58 4.87 -10.61
C PRO A 180 -12.53 5.44 -12.04
N VAL A 181 -11.94 6.61 -12.15
CA VAL A 181 -11.37 7.12 -13.41
C VAL A 181 -9.97 6.52 -13.58
N VAL A 182 -9.69 5.96 -14.75
CA VAL A 182 -8.34 5.48 -15.09
C VAL A 182 -7.51 6.67 -15.55
N ILE A 183 -6.51 7.05 -14.77
CA ILE A 183 -5.60 8.17 -15.08
C ILE A 183 -4.45 7.70 -15.98
N ALA A 184 -3.96 6.48 -15.75
CA ALA A 184 -2.96 5.83 -16.59
C ALA A 184 -3.16 4.31 -16.58
N ASP A 185 -2.88 3.66 -17.71
CA ASP A 185 -2.99 2.21 -17.90
C ASP A 185 -1.84 1.62 -18.73
N CYS A 186 -0.72 2.34 -18.79
CA CYS A 186 0.47 1.99 -19.58
C CYS A 186 1.73 1.84 -18.72
N LEU A 187 1.57 1.75 -17.39
CA LEU A 187 2.69 1.72 -16.45
C LEU A 187 3.32 0.32 -16.46
N ALA A 188 4.64 0.24 -16.61
CA ALA A 188 5.41 -1.00 -16.59
C ALA A 188 5.73 -1.43 -15.16
N ALA A 189 4.86 -2.25 -14.55
CA ALA A 189 5.04 -2.78 -13.20
C ALA A 189 5.38 -1.68 -12.17
N PRO A 190 4.48 -0.69 -11.97
CA PRO A 190 4.71 0.40 -11.03
C PRO A 190 4.78 -0.10 -9.59
N THR A 191 5.64 0.49 -8.77
CA THR A 191 5.94 0.02 -7.41
C THR A 191 5.54 0.98 -6.30
N SER A 192 5.62 2.29 -6.54
CA SER A 192 5.23 3.33 -5.59
C SER A 192 5.06 4.67 -6.30
N MET A 193 4.31 5.59 -5.69
CA MET A 193 4.06 6.93 -6.19
C MET A 193 4.26 8.02 -5.12
N ALA A 194 4.72 9.19 -5.57
CA ALA A 194 4.88 10.39 -4.72
C ALA A 194 4.30 11.61 -5.43
N LEU A 195 3.45 12.37 -4.72
CA LEU A 195 2.83 13.59 -5.25
C LEU A 195 3.61 14.83 -4.82
N ASP A 196 4.06 15.64 -5.77
CA ASP A 196 4.46 17.02 -5.50
C ASP A 196 3.21 17.91 -5.48
N SER A 197 2.67 18.14 -4.28
CA SER A 197 1.47 18.94 -4.08
C SER A 197 1.60 20.38 -4.59
N ARG A 198 2.83 20.90 -4.73
CA ARG A 198 3.04 22.24 -5.29
C ARG A 198 2.74 22.26 -6.78
N THR A 199 3.05 21.21 -7.52
CA THR A 199 2.88 21.19 -8.98
C THR A 199 1.72 20.33 -9.44
N GLY A 200 1.15 19.49 -8.57
CA GLY A 200 0.18 18.47 -8.95
C GLY A 200 0.82 17.31 -9.74
N THR A 201 2.15 17.22 -9.76
CA THR A 201 2.86 16.16 -10.50
C THR A 201 3.02 14.94 -9.61
N LEU A 202 2.47 13.81 -10.05
CA LEU A 202 2.69 12.51 -9.46
C LEU A 202 3.88 11.83 -10.13
N TYR A 203 4.86 11.41 -9.34
CA TYR A 203 6.00 10.63 -9.81
C TYR A 203 5.81 9.17 -9.44
N VAL A 204 5.92 8.26 -10.41
CA VAL A 204 5.70 6.82 -10.22
C VAL A 204 6.98 6.07 -10.55
N THR A 205 7.48 5.30 -9.58
CA THR A 205 8.58 4.37 -9.79
C THR A 205 8.09 3.08 -10.45
N GLN A 206 8.87 2.53 -11.36
CA GLN A 206 8.55 1.33 -12.13
C GLN A 206 9.67 0.30 -11.99
N LEU A 207 9.30 -0.98 -11.88
CA LEU A 207 10.26 -2.09 -11.69
C LEU A 207 11.19 -2.28 -12.90
N THR A 208 10.93 -1.59 -14.01
CA THR A 208 11.79 -1.50 -15.18
C THR A 208 12.94 -0.50 -15.04
N GLY A 209 13.06 0.19 -13.90
CA GLY A 209 14.06 1.24 -13.66
C GLY A 209 13.66 2.61 -14.20
N GLN A 210 12.38 2.80 -14.53
CA GLN A 210 11.83 4.06 -15.04
C GLN A 210 11.09 4.84 -13.95
N ILE A 211 11.04 6.17 -14.13
CA ILE A 211 10.16 7.06 -13.36
C ILE A 211 9.22 7.74 -14.35
N ALA A 212 7.91 7.57 -14.16
CA ALA A 212 6.90 8.31 -14.91
C ALA A 212 6.50 9.57 -14.14
N ALA A 213 6.28 10.67 -14.85
CA ALA A 213 5.66 11.88 -14.31
C ALA A 213 4.26 11.99 -14.91
N ILE A 214 3.25 12.09 -14.06
CA ILE A 214 1.84 12.16 -14.44
C ILE A 214 1.29 13.43 -13.83
N LEU A 215 0.81 14.35 -14.66
CA LEU A 215 0.10 15.52 -14.16
C LEU A 215 -1.29 15.06 -13.74
N VAL A 216 -1.52 15.01 -12.43
CA VAL A 216 -2.85 14.78 -11.90
C VAL A 216 -3.45 16.17 -11.80
N GLY A 217 -4.40 16.48 -12.69
CA GLY A 217 -5.04 17.79 -12.75
C GLY A 217 -5.73 18.11 -11.43
N LEU A 218 -5.00 18.76 -10.54
CA LEU A 218 -5.57 19.58 -9.49
C LEU A 218 -5.84 20.92 -10.18
N GLU A 219 -7.10 21.20 -10.53
CA GLU A 219 -7.45 22.41 -11.28
C GLU A 219 -7.00 23.65 -10.52
N ARG A 220 -5.85 24.22 -10.90
CA ARG A 220 -5.48 25.57 -10.49
C ARG A 220 -6.42 26.55 -11.18
N ALA A 221 -7.50 26.93 -10.50
CA ALA A 221 -8.23 28.13 -10.85
C ALA A 221 -7.25 29.32 -10.86
N ARG A 222 -7.22 30.05 -11.97
CA ARG A 222 -6.52 31.33 -12.11
C ARG A 222 -7.37 32.46 -11.54
#